data_AF-F4P5V3-F1
#
_entry.id   AF-F4P5V3-F1
#
_cell.length_a   1.000
_cell.length_b   1.000
_cell.length_c   1.000
_cell.angle_alpha   90.00
_cell.angle_beta   90.00
_cell.angle_gamma   90.00
#
_symmetry.space_group_name_H-M   'P 1'
#
loop_
_entity.id
_entity.type
_entity.pdbx_description
1 polymer ?
#
loop_
_entity_poly.entity_id
_entity_poly.type
_entity_poly.pdbx_seq_one_letter_code
_entity_poly.pdbx_strand_id
1 'polypeptide(L)'
;MGFINLINLSLASVLAFGIACGSPINVQKSTQRLISTSEGHSEWMTREQIGKLYLDHTHFKDVTDGGVSYLKGSSLLAAAPKVFPKETVEQEKVKPMIDAISQSSMKEFLTKFSSFHTRYYESESGAESSKWLLGQVEAIANSSKRDNILTTVKAFEHSWGQSSVIARIEAAGANSTDKDILVFSAHQDSINVRDPLEGRSPGADDDGSGSASILEAYTRLLKSDFVPNRPIEFHWYSGEEAGLLGSQEIVADYMKRQVDVYANFNVDMTGFTAEGDTPVIAITTDFVSTDLNVFLRKTIETYASIKWVDTKCGYSCSDHAAWNDAGIPAVFPFEAPMGRHNRDIHSDRDTVDKVDFGHTAEFTKVVLGFAVEMSLAKV
;
A
#
# COMPACT_ATOMS: atom_id res chain seq x y z
N MET A 1 -62.49 57.37 18.32
CA MET A 1 -61.77 58.63 18.03
C MET A 1 -60.30 58.31 17.90
N GLY A 2 -59.55 59.05 17.07
CA GLY A 2 -58.16 58.76 16.73
C GLY A 2 -58.01 58.21 15.31
N PHE A 3 -57.31 58.97 14.47
CA PHE A 3 -56.90 58.70 13.07
C PHE A 3 -55.49 59.30 12.90
N ILE A 4 -54.87 59.21 11.69
CA ILE A 4 -53.58 59.83 11.29
C ILE A 4 -52.35 59.07 11.85
N ASN A 5 -51.20 58.82 11.17
CA ASN A 5 -50.68 58.78 9.78
C ASN A 5 -49.22 58.21 9.86
N LEU A 6 -48.45 57.76 8.84
CA LEU A 6 -48.63 57.33 7.43
C LEU A 6 -47.30 56.65 6.94
N ILE A 7 -47.31 56.07 5.72
CA ILE A 7 -46.15 55.91 4.79
C ILE A 7 -45.02 54.88 5.13
N ASN A 8 -44.79 53.97 4.15
CA ASN A 8 -43.57 53.23 3.74
C ASN A 8 -42.67 52.54 4.81
N LEU A 9 -42.18 51.31 4.59
CA LEU A 9 -41.29 50.95 3.48
C LEU A 9 -41.31 49.45 3.09
N SER A 10 -40.77 49.17 1.89
CA SER A 10 -40.16 47.91 1.44
C SER A 10 -41.06 46.66 1.29
N LEU A 11 -41.25 46.23 0.03
CA LEU A 11 -41.48 44.82 -0.28
C LEU A 11 -40.16 44.05 -0.20
N ALA A 12 -40.11 43.00 0.62
CA ALA A 12 -39.16 41.90 0.46
C ALA A 12 -39.94 40.58 0.59
N SER A 13 -40.04 39.82 -0.50
CA SER A 13 -40.83 38.58 -0.53
C SER A 13 -40.16 37.47 0.26
N VAL A 14 -40.82 36.96 1.30
CA VAL A 14 -40.40 35.77 2.04
C VAL A 14 -40.58 34.53 1.16
N LEU A 15 -39.55 34.21 0.39
CA LEU A 15 -39.44 32.94 -0.33
C LEU A 15 -38.90 31.89 0.65
N ALA A 16 -39.81 31.14 1.26
CA ALA A 16 -39.46 30.02 2.11
C ALA A 16 -38.85 28.89 1.26
N PHE A 17 -37.52 28.84 1.19
CA PHE A 17 -36.82 27.67 0.67
C PHE A 17 -36.99 26.51 1.65
N GLY A 18 -37.95 25.63 1.34
CA GLY A 18 -38.07 24.34 2.00
C GLY A 18 -36.78 23.54 1.79
N ILE A 19 -36.25 22.99 2.88
CA ILE A 19 -35.06 22.14 2.83
C ILE A 19 -35.44 20.85 2.08
N ALA A 20 -34.99 20.74 0.84
CA ALA A 20 -35.04 19.49 0.09
C ALA A 20 -34.01 18.53 0.70
N CYS A 21 -34.44 17.69 1.64
CA CYS A 21 -33.69 16.50 2.00
C CYS A 21 -33.38 15.72 0.71
N GLY A 22 -32.11 15.41 0.50
CA GLY A 22 -31.68 14.72 -0.71
C GLY A 22 -32.41 13.39 -0.85
N SER A 23 -33.01 13.17 -2.02
CA SER A 23 -33.45 11.83 -2.42
C SER A 23 -32.26 10.86 -2.29
N PRO A 24 -32.47 9.62 -1.82
CA PRO A 24 -31.41 8.63 -1.88
C PRO A 24 -31.00 8.47 -3.35
N ILE A 25 -29.71 8.67 -3.65
CA ILE A 25 -29.19 8.39 -4.98
C ILE A 25 -29.34 6.89 -5.18
N ASN A 26 -30.27 6.49 -6.05
CA ASN A 26 -30.49 5.10 -6.39
C ASN A 26 -29.35 4.63 -7.29
N VAL A 27 -28.22 4.29 -6.67
CA VAL A 27 -27.05 3.73 -7.36
C VAL A 27 -27.41 2.33 -7.85
N GLN A 28 -28.03 2.26 -9.03
CA GLN A 28 -27.72 1.15 -9.93
C GLN A 28 -26.19 1.15 -10.08
N LYS A 29 -25.51 0.06 -9.67
CA LYS A 29 -24.07 -0.08 -9.92
C LYS A 29 -23.86 0.11 -11.42
N SER A 30 -23.19 1.20 -11.77
CA SER A 30 -22.86 1.51 -13.17
C SER A 30 -22.04 0.35 -13.75
N THR A 31 -22.36 -0.06 -14.98
CA THR A 31 -21.53 -1.02 -15.73
C THR A 31 -20.21 -0.41 -16.21
N GLN A 32 -20.02 0.89 -15.97
CA GLN A 32 -18.79 1.64 -16.19
C GLN A 32 -18.20 2.14 -14.86
N ARG A 33 -16.88 2.09 -14.75
CA ARG A 33 -16.07 2.67 -13.66
C ARG A 33 -15.44 3.97 -14.17
N LEU A 34 -15.16 4.94 -13.29
CA LEU A 34 -14.42 6.14 -13.65
C LEU A 34 -12.92 5.86 -13.47
N ILE A 35 -12.21 5.73 -14.59
CA ILE A 35 -10.81 5.29 -14.62
C ILE A 35 -9.91 6.46 -15.01
N SER A 36 -8.83 6.65 -14.26
CA SER A 36 -7.76 7.61 -14.57
C SER A 36 -6.52 6.88 -15.07
N THR A 37 -5.97 7.30 -16.20
CA THR A 37 -4.74 6.76 -16.82
C THR A 37 -3.59 7.78 -16.86
N SER A 38 -3.85 9.04 -16.47
CA SER A 38 -2.85 10.09 -16.31
C SER A 38 -3.40 11.25 -15.46
N GLU A 39 -2.50 12.11 -14.94
CA GLU A 39 -2.88 13.24 -14.08
C GLU A 39 -3.93 14.15 -14.74
N GLY A 40 -5.04 14.39 -14.02
CA GLY A 40 -6.11 15.27 -14.48
C GLY A 40 -7.01 14.69 -15.58
N HIS A 41 -6.79 13.45 -16.02
CA HIS A 41 -7.61 12.79 -17.04
C HIS A 41 -8.33 11.57 -16.45
N SER A 42 -9.64 11.45 -16.67
CA SER A 42 -10.43 10.28 -16.27
C SER A 42 -11.62 10.09 -17.20
N GLU A 43 -11.94 8.83 -17.52
CA GLU A 43 -13.03 8.46 -18.42
C GLU A 43 -13.91 7.35 -17.83
N TRP A 44 -15.20 7.33 -18.19
CA TRP A 44 -16.12 6.26 -17.79
C TRP A 44 -15.93 5.03 -18.69
N MET A 45 -15.30 3.99 -18.17
CA MET A 45 -14.90 2.79 -18.90
C MET A 45 -15.70 1.56 -18.47
N THR A 46 -16.22 0.81 -19.44
CA THR A 46 -16.82 -0.52 -19.22
C THR A 46 -15.74 -1.55 -18.81
N ARG A 47 -16.14 -2.68 -18.22
CA ARG A 47 -15.22 -3.82 -17.95
C ARG A 47 -14.43 -4.25 -19.20
N GLU A 48 -14.99 -4.13 -20.41
CA GLU A 48 -14.31 -4.45 -21.67
C GLU A 48 -13.26 -3.40 -22.10
N GLN A 49 -13.40 -2.14 -21.66
CA GLN A 49 -12.39 -1.09 -21.86
C GLN A 49 -11.25 -1.22 -20.85
N ILE A 50 -11.59 -1.46 -19.56
CA ILE A 50 -10.59 -1.76 -18.51
C ILE A 50 -9.79 -3.03 -18.89
N GLY A 51 -10.48 -4.05 -19.43
CA GLY A 51 -9.87 -5.24 -20.02
C GLY A 51 -8.77 -4.96 -21.05
N LYS A 52 -8.86 -3.86 -21.81
CA LYS A 52 -7.81 -3.47 -22.76
C LYS A 52 -6.61 -2.80 -22.08
N LEU A 53 -6.83 -2.02 -21.02
CA LEU A 53 -5.74 -1.40 -20.26
C LEU A 53 -4.76 -2.46 -19.71
N TYR A 54 -5.29 -3.56 -19.15
CA TYR A 54 -4.45 -4.69 -18.71
C TYR A 54 -3.65 -5.33 -19.86
N LEU A 55 -4.29 -5.54 -21.02
CA LEU A 55 -3.67 -6.18 -22.20
C LEU A 55 -2.63 -5.27 -22.88
N ASP A 56 -2.84 -3.95 -22.84
CA ASP A 56 -1.93 -2.93 -23.34
C ASP A 56 -0.88 -2.50 -22.28
N HIS A 57 -0.82 -3.18 -21.13
CA HIS A 57 0.04 -2.86 -19.97
C HIS A 57 -0.01 -1.38 -19.55
N THR A 58 -1.20 -0.79 -19.58
CA THR A 58 -1.45 0.61 -19.22
C THR A 58 -1.89 0.70 -17.76
N HIS A 59 -0.99 1.15 -16.88
CA HIS A 59 -1.32 1.45 -15.47
C HIS A 59 -2.49 2.43 -15.36
N PHE A 60 -3.36 2.21 -14.38
CA PHE A 60 -4.57 3.02 -14.17
C PHE A 60 -4.97 3.06 -12.70
N LYS A 61 -5.86 4.01 -12.37
CA LYS A 61 -6.49 4.13 -11.06
C LYS A 61 -7.99 4.17 -11.22
N ASP A 62 -8.71 3.33 -10.48
CA ASP A 62 -10.16 3.40 -10.41
C ASP A 62 -10.53 4.42 -9.33
N VAL A 63 -11.19 5.50 -9.75
CA VAL A 63 -11.59 6.62 -8.89
C VAL A 63 -13.11 6.72 -8.74
N THR A 64 -13.85 5.66 -9.12
CA THR A 64 -15.33 5.62 -9.12
C THR A 64 -15.94 5.97 -7.75
N ASP A 65 -15.43 5.35 -6.70
CA ASP A 65 -16.10 5.31 -5.39
C ASP A 65 -15.61 6.39 -4.40
N GLY A 66 -14.77 7.33 -4.86
CA GLY A 66 -14.49 8.57 -4.13
C GLY A 66 -13.37 8.49 -3.08
N GLY A 67 -12.24 7.88 -3.44
CA GLY A 67 -11.03 7.80 -2.61
C GLY A 67 -10.25 9.12 -2.48
N VAL A 68 -8.92 9.02 -2.42
CA VAL A 68 -7.99 10.14 -2.19
C VAL A 68 -8.21 11.32 -3.15
N SER A 69 -8.54 11.02 -4.42
CA SER A 69 -8.84 12.00 -5.46
C SER A 69 -9.97 12.98 -5.12
N TYR A 70 -10.95 12.58 -4.29
CA TYR A 70 -12.06 13.43 -3.84
C TYR A 70 -11.73 14.25 -2.59
N LEU A 71 -10.60 13.94 -1.93
CA LEU A 71 -10.05 14.72 -0.82
C LEU A 71 -9.03 15.77 -1.29
N LYS A 72 -8.53 15.68 -2.53
CA LYS A 72 -7.66 16.67 -3.19
C LYS A 72 -8.31 18.06 -3.19
N GLY A 73 -7.70 18.99 -2.45
CA GLY A 73 -8.21 20.36 -2.22
C GLY A 73 -8.87 20.59 -0.87
N SER A 74 -9.07 19.56 -0.04
CA SER A 74 -9.49 19.73 1.36
C SER A 74 -8.33 20.20 2.24
N SER A 75 -8.63 20.91 3.34
CA SER A 75 -7.64 21.35 4.32
C SER A 75 -7.03 20.22 5.17
N LEU A 76 -7.38 18.95 4.90
CA LEU A 76 -6.82 17.76 5.53
C LEU A 76 -5.44 17.38 4.96
N LEU A 77 -5.07 17.91 3.78
CA LEU A 77 -3.83 17.59 3.06
C LEU A 77 -2.59 18.36 3.52
N ALA A 78 -2.74 19.33 4.43
CA ALA A 78 -1.65 20.17 4.91
C ALA A 78 -0.81 19.46 5.99
N ALA A 79 -0.26 18.28 5.67
CA ALA A 79 0.75 17.63 6.49
C ALA A 79 1.99 18.53 6.61
N ALA A 80 2.60 18.56 7.79
CA ALA A 80 3.88 19.26 7.97
C ALA A 80 4.98 18.57 7.16
N PRO A 81 5.89 19.31 6.49
CA PRO A 81 7.01 18.71 5.76
C PRO A 81 7.82 17.78 6.66
N LYS A 82 7.89 16.49 6.28
CA LYS A 82 8.62 15.47 7.02
C LYS A 82 10.11 15.60 6.71
N VAL A 83 10.95 15.47 7.75
CA VAL A 83 12.41 15.54 7.65
C VAL A 83 12.96 14.14 7.87
N PHE A 84 13.76 13.63 6.93
CA PHE A 84 14.29 12.27 7.00
C PHE A 84 15.74 12.23 7.52
N PRO A 85 16.20 11.09 8.05
CA PRO A 85 17.61 10.89 8.39
C PRO A 85 18.50 11.03 7.14
N LYS A 86 19.75 11.44 7.35
CA LYS A 86 20.72 11.63 6.26
C LYS A 86 21.67 10.44 6.09
N GLU A 87 21.88 9.69 7.17
CA GLU A 87 22.76 8.54 7.26
C GLU A 87 22.04 7.42 8.04
N THR A 88 22.48 6.20 7.82
CA THR A 88 22.12 5.01 8.60
C THR A 88 23.05 4.90 9.82
N VAL A 89 22.50 4.67 11.02
CA VAL A 89 23.26 4.62 12.29
C VAL A 89 22.88 3.46 13.21
N GLU A 90 21.94 2.59 12.79
CA GLU A 90 21.38 1.53 13.62
C GLU A 90 21.80 0.10 13.20
N GLN A 91 22.94 -0.02 12.52
CA GLN A 91 23.43 -1.27 11.94
C GLN A 91 23.54 -2.40 12.96
N GLU A 92 24.00 -2.11 14.19
CA GLU A 92 24.11 -3.08 15.29
C GLU A 92 22.75 -3.63 15.75
N LYS A 93 21.66 -2.88 15.58
CA LYS A 93 20.29 -3.35 15.87
C LYS A 93 19.70 -4.12 14.69
N VAL A 94 19.98 -3.69 13.46
CA VAL A 94 19.44 -4.30 12.24
C VAL A 94 20.13 -5.62 11.90
N LYS A 95 21.45 -5.73 12.10
CA LYS A 95 22.23 -6.90 11.66
C LYS A 95 21.71 -8.24 12.23
N PRO A 96 21.37 -8.39 13.52
CA PRO A 96 20.83 -9.66 14.03
C PRO A 96 19.47 -10.04 13.42
N MET A 97 18.69 -9.06 12.94
CA MET A 97 17.44 -9.30 12.23
C MET A 97 17.70 -9.81 10.81
N ILE A 98 18.67 -9.19 10.11
CA ILE A 98 19.13 -9.59 8.78
C ILE A 98 19.74 -11.00 8.80
N ASP A 99 20.63 -11.28 9.76
CA ASP A 99 21.25 -12.60 9.96
C ASP A 99 20.20 -13.70 10.22
N ALA A 100 18.99 -13.34 10.65
CA ALA A 100 17.90 -14.24 10.96
C ALA A 100 16.85 -14.37 9.84
N ILE A 101 17.01 -13.74 8.67
CA ILE A 101 16.07 -13.86 7.54
C ILE A 101 16.02 -15.30 7.02
N SER A 102 14.80 -15.83 6.88
CA SER A 102 14.51 -17.22 6.55
C SER A 102 13.88 -17.35 5.16
N GLN A 103 14.72 -17.55 4.14
CA GLN A 103 14.26 -17.82 2.76
C GLN A 103 13.32 -19.04 2.67
N SER A 104 13.53 -20.06 3.51
CA SER A 104 12.63 -21.21 3.61
C SER A 104 11.26 -20.84 4.17
N SER A 105 11.18 -19.92 5.15
CA SER A 105 9.89 -19.44 5.68
C SER A 105 9.15 -18.55 4.68
N MET A 106 9.87 -17.68 3.96
CA MET A 106 9.28 -16.92 2.85
C MET A 106 8.73 -17.85 1.75
N LYS A 107 9.49 -18.91 1.41
CA LYS A 107 9.05 -19.92 0.45
C LYS A 107 7.88 -20.77 0.93
N GLU A 108 7.83 -21.13 2.22
CA GLU A 108 6.70 -21.86 2.80
C GLU A 108 5.42 -21.03 2.78
N PHE A 109 5.49 -19.78 3.25
CA PHE A 109 4.39 -18.81 3.16
C PHE A 109 3.91 -18.67 1.71
N LEU A 110 4.82 -18.37 0.78
CA LEU A 110 4.47 -18.11 -0.61
C LEU A 110 3.92 -19.35 -1.33
N THR A 111 4.47 -20.54 -1.05
CA THR A 111 3.92 -21.80 -1.57
C THR A 111 2.45 -22.00 -1.16
N LYS A 112 2.05 -21.57 0.04
CA LYS A 112 0.64 -21.61 0.45
C LYS A 112 -0.16 -20.42 -0.09
N PHE A 113 0.41 -19.22 -0.18
CA PHE A 113 -0.27 -18.02 -0.69
C PHE A 113 -0.57 -18.09 -2.19
N SER A 114 0.30 -18.72 -2.98
CA SER A 114 0.09 -19.04 -4.40
C SER A 114 -0.61 -20.39 -4.65
N SER A 115 -1.13 -21.04 -3.59
CA SER A 115 -1.95 -22.27 -3.72
C SER A 115 -3.45 -22.00 -3.81
N PHE A 116 -3.89 -20.77 -3.50
CA PHE A 116 -5.25 -20.32 -3.83
C PHE A 116 -5.37 -20.23 -5.36
N HIS A 117 -6.55 -20.52 -5.90
CA HIS A 117 -6.77 -20.58 -7.36
C HIS A 117 -6.53 -19.21 -8.02
N THR A 118 -7.11 -18.17 -7.42
CA THR A 118 -6.81 -16.76 -7.64
C THR A 118 -6.90 -16.05 -6.30
N ARG A 119 -6.21 -14.90 -6.14
CA ARG A 119 -6.42 -14.00 -5.02
C ARG A 119 -7.22 -12.74 -5.41
N TYR A 120 -7.83 -12.71 -6.59
CA TYR A 120 -8.57 -11.56 -7.11
C TYR A 120 -9.63 -11.02 -6.13
N TYR A 121 -9.73 -9.70 -6.03
CA TYR A 121 -10.49 -9.01 -4.97
C TYR A 121 -12.00 -9.33 -4.91
N GLU A 122 -12.68 -9.59 -6.04
CA GLU A 122 -14.10 -10.01 -6.10
C GLU A 122 -14.30 -11.54 -5.93
N SER A 123 -13.24 -12.35 -5.80
CA SER A 123 -13.32 -13.82 -5.80
C SER A 123 -13.46 -14.45 -4.41
N GLU A 124 -14.12 -15.61 -4.33
CA GLU A 124 -14.25 -16.38 -3.08
C GLU A 124 -12.87 -16.81 -2.54
N SER A 125 -11.96 -17.29 -3.40
CA SER A 125 -10.60 -17.65 -2.99
C SER A 125 -9.73 -16.43 -2.62
N GLY A 126 -10.02 -15.25 -3.16
CA GLY A 126 -9.43 -13.98 -2.71
C GLY A 126 -9.84 -13.63 -1.28
N ALA A 127 -11.13 -13.75 -0.95
CA ALA A 127 -11.62 -13.59 0.41
C ALA A 127 -11.03 -14.65 1.38
N GLU A 128 -11.00 -15.93 0.98
CA GLU A 128 -10.34 -16.99 1.76
C GLU A 128 -8.85 -16.71 2.00
N SER A 129 -8.13 -16.22 0.98
CA SER A 129 -6.70 -15.90 1.06
C SER A 129 -6.44 -14.77 2.06
N SER A 130 -7.25 -13.70 2.03
CA SER A 130 -7.12 -12.60 3.00
C SER A 130 -7.36 -13.02 4.44
N LYS A 131 -8.37 -13.87 4.67
CA LYS A 131 -8.64 -14.49 5.97
C LYS A 131 -7.51 -15.42 6.44
N TRP A 132 -6.88 -16.16 5.53
CA TRP A 132 -5.72 -16.98 5.84
C TRP A 132 -4.48 -16.15 6.19
N LEU A 133 -4.23 -15.07 5.43
CA LEU A 133 -3.14 -14.11 5.64
C LEU A 133 -3.28 -13.41 6.99
N LEU A 134 -4.47 -12.88 7.31
CA LEU A 134 -4.81 -12.32 8.62
C LEU A 134 -4.41 -13.30 9.74
N GLY A 135 -4.79 -14.57 9.62
CA GLY A 135 -4.44 -15.62 10.58
C GLY A 135 -2.93 -15.89 10.70
N GLN A 136 -2.14 -15.71 9.64
CA GLN A 136 -0.67 -15.83 9.73
C GLN A 136 -0.10 -14.65 10.55
N VAL A 137 -0.51 -13.43 10.21
CA VAL A 137 -0.04 -12.20 10.85
C VAL A 137 -0.46 -12.17 12.33
N GLU A 138 -1.69 -12.56 12.65
CA GLU A 138 -2.18 -12.77 14.02
C GLU A 138 -1.38 -13.84 14.78
N ALA A 139 -1.00 -14.96 14.15
CA ALA A 139 -0.21 -16.00 14.79
C ALA A 139 1.22 -15.53 15.12
N ILE A 140 1.84 -14.75 14.23
CA ILE A 140 3.16 -14.13 14.44
C ILE A 140 3.07 -13.11 15.60
N ALA A 141 2.06 -12.24 15.61
CA ALA A 141 1.82 -11.29 16.69
C ALA A 141 1.60 -12.00 18.04
N ASN A 142 0.75 -13.03 18.07
CA ASN A 142 0.38 -13.71 19.30
C ASN A 142 1.50 -14.57 19.89
N SER A 143 2.40 -15.10 19.05
CA SER A 143 3.58 -15.86 19.50
C SER A 143 4.77 -15.00 19.90
N SER A 144 4.74 -13.69 19.63
CA SER A 144 5.87 -12.76 19.82
C SER A 144 5.57 -11.62 20.82
N LYS A 145 4.68 -11.84 21.78
CA LYS A 145 4.29 -10.83 22.79
C LYS A 145 5.45 -10.53 23.75
N ARG A 146 5.70 -9.25 23.99
CA ARG A 146 6.70 -8.73 24.94
C ARG A 146 6.11 -7.54 25.69
N ASP A 147 6.39 -7.39 26.99
CA ASP A 147 5.79 -6.35 27.84
C ASP A 147 6.16 -4.91 27.43
N ASN A 148 7.18 -4.73 26.58
CA ASN A 148 7.68 -3.44 26.11
C ASN A 148 7.11 -2.98 24.76
N ILE A 149 6.29 -3.79 24.07
CA ILE A 149 5.60 -3.41 22.83
C ILE A 149 4.11 -3.78 22.88
N LEU A 150 3.30 -3.01 22.16
CA LEU A 150 1.93 -3.37 21.82
C LEU A 150 1.90 -3.84 20.37
N THR A 151 1.14 -4.91 20.13
CA THR A 151 0.81 -5.39 18.79
C THR A 151 -0.70 -5.42 18.61
N THR A 152 -1.17 -4.95 17.45
CA THR A 152 -2.55 -5.13 17.02
C THR A 152 -2.55 -5.59 15.58
N VAL A 153 -3.49 -6.46 15.22
CA VAL A 153 -3.73 -6.92 13.86
C VAL A 153 -5.23 -6.79 13.62
N LYS A 154 -5.62 -6.30 12.44
CA LYS A 154 -7.02 -6.11 12.05
C LYS A 154 -7.19 -6.37 10.55
N ALA A 155 -8.38 -6.81 10.18
CA ALA A 155 -8.88 -6.59 8.84
C ALA A 155 -9.36 -5.13 8.67
N PHE A 156 -9.23 -4.60 7.47
CA PHE A 156 -9.96 -3.45 6.97
C PHE A 156 -10.96 -3.99 5.93
N GLU A 157 -12.24 -3.97 6.29
CA GLU A 157 -13.32 -4.56 5.50
C GLU A 157 -13.67 -3.69 4.30
N HIS A 158 -13.68 -4.28 3.11
CA HIS A 158 -14.05 -3.60 1.86
C HIS A 158 -15.38 -4.12 1.29
N SER A 159 -15.98 -3.35 0.38
CA SER A 159 -17.31 -3.66 -0.19
C SER A 159 -17.36 -4.87 -1.15
N TRP A 160 -16.21 -5.47 -1.46
CA TRP A 160 -16.03 -6.60 -2.38
C TRP A 160 -15.73 -7.95 -1.68
N GLY A 161 -15.53 -7.96 -0.36
CA GLY A 161 -15.45 -9.19 0.45
C GLY A 161 -14.04 -9.75 0.71
N GLN A 162 -13.04 -9.37 -0.09
CA GLN A 162 -11.64 -9.47 0.34
C GLN A 162 -11.28 -8.25 1.20
N SER A 163 -10.65 -8.47 2.35
CA SER A 163 -10.26 -7.42 3.30
C SER A 163 -8.76 -7.15 3.26
N SER A 164 -8.34 -5.90 3.33
CA SER A 164 -6.92 -5.57 3.54
C SER A 164 -6.49 -5.95 4.97
N VAL A 165 -5.25 -6.39 5.17
CA VAL A 165 -4.72 -6.71 6.51
C VAL A 165 -3.83 -5.57 6.99
N ILE A 166 -4.03 -5.09 8.22
CA ILE A 166 -3.19 -4.06 8.84
C ILE A 166 -2.68 -4.58 10.19
N ALA A 167 -1.37 -4.66 10.34
CA ALA A 167 -0.71 -5.04 11.59
C ALA A 167 0.21 -3.92 12.09
N ARG A 168 0.11 -3.59 13.38
CA ARG A 168 0.79 -2.46 14.01
C ARG A 168 1.73 -2.94 15.12
N ILE A 169 2.89 -2.31 15.21
CA ILE A 169 3.88 -2.43 16.30
C ILE A 169 4.12 -1.04 16.88
N GLU A 170 3.93 -0.87 18.18
CA GLU A 170 4.25 0.38 18.89
C GLU A 170 4.84 0.09 20.28
N ALA A 171 5.52 1.05 20.90
CA ALA A 171 6.07 0.86 22.24
C ALA A 171 4.97 0.85 23.30
N ALA A 172 5.08 -0.03 24.30
CA ALA A 172 4.14 -0.08 25.41
C ALA A 172 4.37 1.05 26.43
N GLY A 173 3.29 1.61 26.96
CA GLY A 173 3.33 2.69 27.95
C GLY A 173 3.78 4.04 27.35
N ALA A 174 4.40 4.88 28.18
CA ALA A 174 4.84 6.23 27.79
C ALA A 174 6.15 6.25 26.95
N ASN A 175 6.51 5.14 26.32
CA ASN A 175 7.78 4.95 25.61
C ASN A 175 7.71 5.35 24.13
N SER A 176 6.52 5.43 23.53
CA SER A 176 6.34 5.97 22.17
C SER A 176 6.50 7.49 22.23
N THR A 177 7.64 8.02 21.79
CA THR A 177 7.88 9.48 21.76
C THR A 177 7.15 10.13 20.60
N ASP A 178 7.03 9.39 19.49
CA ASP A 178 6.55 9.89 18.22
C ASP A 178 5.13 9.35 17.98
N LYS A 179 4.33 10.12 17.23
CA LYS A 179 2.88 9.87 17.04
C LYS A 179 2.46 9.68 15.59
N ASP A 180 3.29 10.09 14.65
CA ASP A 180 3.12 9.71 13.26
C ASP A 180 3.54 8.25 13.06
N ILE A 181 3.16 7.66 11.92
CA ILE A 181 3.39 6.23 11.66
C ILE A 181 4.29 6.01 10.45
N LEU A 182 5.08 4.94 10.49
CA LEU A 182 5.69 4.34 9.29
C LEU A 182 4.75 3.29 8.73
N VAL A 183 4.51 3.30 7.41
CA VAL A 183 3.75 2.25 6.73
C VAL A 183 4.68 1.48 5.79
N PHE A 184 4.74 0.17 5.96
CA PHE A 184 5.31 -0.76 4.98
C PHE A 184 4.15 -1.48 4.31
N SER A 185 4.11 -1.49 2.98
CA SER A 185 3.00 -2.07 2.23
C SER A 185 3.43 -3.04 1.15
N ALA A 186 2.50 -3.95 0.86
CA ALA A 186 2.46 -4.90 -0.23
C ALA A 186 0.99 -5.05 -0.65
N HIS A 187 0.69 -5.61 -1.82
CA HIS A 187 -0.69 -6.01 -2.14
C HIS A 187 -0.86 -7.52 -2.07
N GLN A 188 -2.09 -7.96 -1.81
CA GLN A 188 -2.37 -9.36 -1.46
C GLN A 188 -3.16 -10.11 -2.54
N ASP A 189 -3.73 -9.40 -3.51
CA ASP A 189 -4.52 -9.97 -4.59
C ASP A 189 -3.64 -10.49 -5.74
N SER A 190 -4.27 -10.87 -6.85
CA SER A 190 -3.64 -11.30 -8.11
C SER A 190 -4.71 -11.45 -9.20
N ILE A 191 -4.44 -11.03 -10.43
CA ILE A 191 -5.34 -11.14 -11.59
C ILE A 191 -4.84 -12.19 -12.59
N ASN A 192 -5.76 -12.68 -13.41
CA ASN A 192 -5.42 -13.24 -14.71
C ASN A 192 -6.04 -12.36 -15.79
N VAL A 193 -5.25 -11.61 -16.58
CA VAL A 193 -5.82 -10.63 -17.54
C VAL A 193 -6.76 -11.23 -18.59
N ARG A 194 -6.71 -12.54 -18.81
CA ARG A 194 -7.55 -13.26 -19.78
C ARG A 194 -8.91 -13.66 -19.21
N ASP A 195 -8.99 -13.82 -17.90
CA ASP A 195 -10.22 -14.10 -17.15
C ASP A 195 -10.02 -13.62 -15.69
N PRO A 196 -10.28 -12.33 -15.39
CA PRO A 196 -10.04 -11.80 -14.05
C PRO A 196 -10.87 -12.43 -12.93
N LEU A 197 -11.99 -13.11 -13.26
CA LEU A 197 -12.92 -13.64 -12.25
C LEU A 197 -12.62 -15.09 -11.90
N GLU A 198 -12.45 -15.94 -12.91
CA GLU A 198 -12.31 -17.40 -12.77
C GLU A 198 -10.93 -17.91 -13.23
N GLY A 199 -10.10 -17.05 -13.83
CA GLY A 199 -8.78 -17.40 -14.31
C GLY A 199 -7.78 -17.62 -13.18
N ARG A 200 -7.03 -18.72 -13.25
CA ARG A 200 -6.01 -19.04 -12.25
C ARG A 200 -4.91 -17.97 -12.26
N SER A 201 -4.62 -17.37 -11.11
CA SER A 201 -3.56 -16.37 -10.92
C SER A 201 -2.79 -16.63 -9.60
N PRO A 202 -1.64 -17.32 -9.64
CA PRO A 202 -0.94 -17.70 -8.42
C PRO A 202 -0.22 -16.52 -7.77
N GLY A 203 0.05 -15.44 -8.53
CA GLY A 203 0.65 -14.20 -8.05
C GLY A 203 1.82 -14.47 -7.11
N ALA A 204 2.82 -15.21 -7.59
CA ALA A 204 3.93 -15.68 -6.79
C ALA A 204 4.98 -14.58 -6.61
N ASP A 205 5.33 -13.92 -7.69
CA ASP A 205 6.16 -12.71 -7.65
C ASP A 205 5.29 -11.49 -7.32
N ASP A 206 4.12 -11.45 -7.95
CA ASP A 206 3.21 -10.31 -8.14
C ASP A 206 1.89 -10.51 -7.37
N ASP A 207 1.67 -9.86 -6.23
CA ASP A 207 2.70 -9.45 -5.25
C ASP A 207 2.81 -10.45 -4.09
N GLY A 208 2.96 -11.73 -4.45
CA GLY A 208 3.29 -12.76 -3.47
C GLY A 208 4.65 -12.55 -2.82
N SER A 209 5.60 -11.92 -3.51
CA SER A 209 6.98 -11.76 -3.06
C SER A 209 7.19 -10.53 -2.16
N GLY A 210 6.55 -9.39 -2.44
CA GLY A 210 6.48 -8.24 -1.55
C GLY A 210 5.67 -8.56 -0.30
N SER A 211 4.52 -9.23 -0.46
CA SER A 211 3.75 -9.80 0.65
C SER A 211 4.61 -10.68 1.58
N ALA A 212 5.46 -11.54 1.01
CA ALA A 212 6.39 -12.39 1.76
C ALA A 212 7.52 -11.57 2.43
N SER A 213 8.09 -10.59 1.72
CA SER A 213 9.16 -9.72 2.22
C SER A 213 8.73 -8.93 3.45
N ILE A 214 7.56 -8.29 3.40
CA ILE A 214 7.07 -7.48 4.52
C ILE A 214 6.60 -8.36 5.70
N LEU A 215 6.11 -9.58 5.43
CA LEU A 215 5.75 -10.56 6.47
C LEU A 215 6.98 -11.10 7.21
N GLU A 216 8.06 -11.36 6.49
CA GLU A 216 9.30 -11.81 7.13
C GLU A 216 9.95 -10.67 7.93
N ALA A 217 9.95 -9.44 7.40
CA ALA A 217 10.40 -8.27 8.14
C ALA A 217 9.59 -8.04 9.44
N TYR A 218 8.25 -8.09 9.36
CA TYR A 218 7.37 -8.07 10.53
C TYR A 218 7.74 -9.15 11.56
N THR A 219 8.00 -10.37 11.08
CA THR A 219 8.41 -11.51 11.91
C THR A 219 9.77 -11.31 12.57
N ARG A 220 10.76 -10.73 11.87
CA ARG A 220 12.09 -10.45 12.44
C ARG A 220 12.05 -9.34 13.48
N LEU A 221 11.32 -8.24 13.23
CA LEU A 221 11.14 -7.15 14.19
C LEU A 221 10.55 -7.65 15.51
N LEU A 222 9.46 -8.42 15.45
CA LEU A 222 8.78 -8.91 16.64
C LEU A 222 9.61 -9.92 17.45
N LYS A 223 10.38 -10.79 16.79
CA LYS A 223 11.27 -11.78 17.42
C LYS A 223 12.62 -11.23 17.88
N SER A 224 12.91 -9.95 17.62
CA SER A 224 14.05 -9.22 18.18
C SER A 224 13.67 -8.46 19.45
N ASP A 225 14.64 -7.89 20.16
CA ASP A 225 14.41 -6.97 21.30
C ASP A 225 13.97 -5.55 20.87
N PHE A 226 13.71 -5.31 19.59
CA PHE A 226 13.34 -3.99 19.04
C PHE A 226 12.10 -3.40 19.73
N VAL A 227 12.18 -2.08 19.99
CA VAL A 227 11.08 -1.24 20.46
C VAL A 227 11.07 0.03 19.59
N PRO A 228 9.98 0.32 18.86
CA PRO A 228 9.89 1.50 18.00
C PRO A 228 9.67 2.79 18.81
N ASN A 229 10.37 3.90 18.49
CA ASN A 229 9.99 5.23 19.02
C ASN A 229 8.79 5.80 18.25
N ARG A 230 8.78 5.56 16.93
CA ARG A 230 7.70 5.85 15.98
C ARG A 230 6.99 4.56 15.58
N PRO A 231 5.68 4.42 15.83
CA PRO A 231 4.89 3.23 15.47
C PRO A 231 5.05 2.80 14.01
N ILE A 232 5.05 1.50 13.79
CA ILE A 232 5.18 0.88 12.46
C ILE A 232 3.90 0.10 12.15
N GLU A 233 3.36 0.28 10.96
CA GLU A 233 2.27 -0.52 10.40
C GLU A 233 2.72 -1.28 9.16
N PHE A 234 2.28 -2.53 9.04
CA PHE A 234 2.45 -3.43 7.91
C PHE A 234 1.07 -3.63 7.28
N HIS A 235 0.93 -3.25 6.01
CA HIS A 235 -0.33 -3.24 5.26
C HIS A 235 -0.22 -4.24 4.11
N TRP A 236 -1.19 -5.14 4.00
CA TRP A 236 -1.40 -5.99 2.82
C TRP A 236 -2.72 -5.56 2.17
N TYR A 237 -2.64 -4.86 1.04
CA TYR A 237 -3.79 -4.25 0.38
C TYR A 237 -4.64 -5.27 -0.41
N SER A 238 -5.84 -4.85 -0.80
CA SER A 238 -6.80 -5.64 -1.58
C SER A 238 -7.32 -4.79 -2.74
N GLY A 239 -7.38 -5.34 -3.95
CA GLY A 239 -7.83 -4.61 -5.12
C GLY A 239 -6.82 -3.59 -5.63
N GLU A 240 -5.51 -3.85 -5.49
CA GLU A 240 -4.47 -3.08 -6.20
C GLU A 240 -4.72 -3.24 -7.70
N GLU A 241 -4.81 -4.49 -8.15
CA GLU A 241 -5.02 -4.91 -9.53
C GLU A 241 -6.29 -4.30 -10.14
N ALA A 242 -7.29 -4.01 -9.29
CA ALA A 242 -8.53 -3.36 -9.68
C ALA A 242 -8.43 -1.83 -9.85
N GLY A 243 -7.23 -1.24 -9.75
CA GLY A 243 -6.94 0.19 -9.87
C GLY A 243 -6.75 0.89 -8.52
N LEU A 244 -5.95 0.31 -7.63
CA LEU A 244 -5.57 0.82 -6.30
C LEU A 244 -6.75 1.02 -5.33
N LEU A 245 -7.72 0.10 -5.31
CA LEU A 245 -8.96 0.29 -4.54
C LEU A 245 -8.73 0.28 -3.02
N GLY A 246 -8.08 -0.75 -2.49
CA GLY A 246 -7.92 -0.93 -1.04
C GLY A 246 -7.03 0.14 -0.40
N SER A 247 -5.91 0.48 -1.03
CA SER A 247 -5.04 1.58 -0.56
C SER A 247 -5.75 2.93 -0.65
N GLN A 248 -6.53 3.21 -1.70
CA GLN A 248 -7.31 4.45 -1.77
C GLN A 248 -8.36 4.55 -0.67
N GLU A 249 -9.07 3.46 -0.33
CA GLU A 249 -10.02 3.45 0.79
C GLU A 249 -9.32 3.65 2.14
N ILE A 250 -8.19 2.97 2.37
CA ILE A 250 -7.39 3.08 3.60
C ILE A 250 -6.79 4.48 3.76
N VAL A 251 -6.15 5.03 2.73
CA VAL A 251 -5.58 6.38 2.77
C VAL A 251 -6.69 7.41 2.96
N ALA A 252 -7.84 7.26 2.30
CA ALA A 252 -8.98 8.16 2.50
C ALA A 252 -9.57 8.06 3.92
N ASP A 253 -9.63 6.88 4.55
CA ASP A 253 -9.99 6.72 5.96
C ASP A 253 -8.94 7.36 6.90
N TYR A 254 -7.65 7.14 6.64
CA TYR A 254 -6.56 7.70 7.45
C TYR A 254 -6.58 9.24 7.40
N MET A 255 -6.84 9.84 6.23
CA MET A 255 -7.09 11.28 6.08
C MET A 255 -8.34 11.76 6.83
N LYS A 256 -9.48 11.05 6.70
CA LYS A 256 -10.74 11.38 7.39
C LYS A 256 -10.60 11.33 8.92
N ARG A 257 -9.78 10.40 9.44
CA ARG A 257 -9.45 10.25 10.86
C ARG A 257 -8.24 11.06 11.33
N GLN A 258 -7.63 11.84 10.46
CA GLN A 258 -6.43 12.66 10.73
C GLN A 258 -5.25 11.84 11.32
N VAL A 259 -5.03 10.64 10.79
CA VAL A 259 -3.84 9.84 11.12
C VAL A 259 -2.63 10.51 10.48
N ASP A 260 -1.65 10.92 11.30
CA ASP A 260 -0.39 11.45 10.80
C ASP A 260 0.51 10.29 10.32
N VAL A 261 0.99 10.37 9.08
CA VAL A 261 1.82 9.35 8.45
C VAL A 261 3.15 10.00 8.05
N TYR A 262 4.24 9.43 8.56
CA TYR A 262 5.59 9.92 8.38
C TYR A 262 6.14 9.55 6.99
N ALA A 263 5.96 8.30 6.60
CA ALA A 263 6.32 7.78 5.28
C ALA A 263 5.61 6.45 4.97
N ASN A 264 5.42 6.18 3.68
CA ASN A 264 5.11 4.87 3.13
C ASN A 264 6.33 4.29 2.39
N PHE A 265 6.54 2.98 2.54
CA PHE A 265 7.48 2.17 1.77
C PHE A 265 6.68 1.05 1.13
N ASN A 266 6.44 1.14 -0.18
CA ASN A 266 5.73 0.11 -0.91
C ASN A 266 6.73 -0.91 -1.46
N VAL A 267 6.43 -2.18 -1.25
CA VAL A 267 7.14 -3.34 -1.74
C VAL A 267 6.17 -4.07 -2.64
N ASP A 268 6.50 -4.18 -3.91
CA ASP A 268 5.69 -4.85 -4.92
C ASP A 268 6.68 -5.37 -5.98
N MET A 269 6.61 -6.66 -6.27
CA MET A 269 7.58 -7.47 -7.03
C MET A 269 9.04 -7.37 -6.55
N THR A 270 9.54 -8.48 -6.03
CA THR A 270 10.85 -8.61 -5.37
C THR A 270 11.58 -9.90 -5.72
N GLY A 271 10.99 -10.73 -6.58
CA GLY A 271 11.34 -12.14 -6.74
C GLY A 271 12.09 -12.48 -8.01
N PHE A 272 12.19 -11.59 -9.01
CA PHE A 272 12.74 -11.96 -10.31
C PHE A 272 13.92 -11.07 -10.77
N THR A 273 14.96 -11.76 -11.26
CA THR A 273 16.04 -11.17 -12.05
C THR A 273 16.01 -11.79 -13.46
N ALA A 274 15.99 -10.95 -14.48
CA ALA A 274 15.96 -11.41 -15.87
C ALA A 274 17.22 -12.18 -16.28
N GLU A 275 17.05 -13.14 -17.20
CA GLU A 275 18.18 -13.86 -17.80
C GLU A 275 19.19 -12.87 -18.43
N GLY A 276 20.45 -13.03 -18.05
CA GLY A 276 21.58 -12.20 -18.47
C GLY A 276 21.86 -10.97 -17.58
N ASP A 277 20.94 -10.58 -16.68
CA ASP A 277 21.14 -9.43 -15.79
C ASP A 277 21.84 -9.83 -14.47
N THR A 278 22.24 -8.81 -13.70
CA THR A 278 22.65 -8.96 -12.30
C THR A 278 21.52 -8.45 -11.41
N PRO A 279 21.18 -9.12 -10.30
CA PRO A 279 20.16 -8.63 -9.38
C PRO A 279 20.44 -7.22 -8.88
N VAL A 280 19.39 -6.40 -8.84
CA VAL A 280 19.41 -5.00 -8.40
C VAL A 280 18.17 -4.66 -7.59
N ILE A 281 18.14 -3.46 -7.00
CA ILE A 281 16.91 -2.84 -6.52
C ILE A 281 16.66 -1.60 -7.38
N ALA A 282 15.66 -1.66 -8.25
CA ALA A 282 15.29 -0.55 -9.11
C ALA A 282 14.43 0.45 -8.32
N ILE A 283 14.92 1.66 -8.13
CA ILE A 283 14.25 2.72 -7.37
C ILE A 283 13.43 3.54 -8.36
N THR A 284 12.11 3.53 -8.22
CA THR A 284 11.21 4.40 -9.00
C THR A 284 11.52 5.87 -8.71
N THR A 285 11.53 6.72 -9.74
CA THR A 285 11.90 8.15 -9.63
C THR A 285 10.79 9.13 -10.00
N ASP A 286 9.62 8.63 -10.36
CA ASP A 286 8.38 9.38 -10.61
C ASP A 286 7.26 8.96 -9.63
N PHE A 287 6.33 9.87 -9.33
CA PHE A 287 5.22 9.67 -8.39
C PHE A 287 5.62 9.23 -6.95
N VAL A 288 6.84 9.57 -6.52
CA VAL A 288 7.41 9.26 -5.20
C VAL A 288 8.15 10.46 -4.60
N SER A 289 8.48 10.40 -3.30
CA SER A 289 9.22 11.45 -2.61
C SER A 289 10.73 11.39 -2.89
N THR A 290 11.27 12.43 -3.53
CA THR A 290 12.70 12.57 -3.85
C THR A 290 13.61 12.47 -2.62
N ASP A 291 13.26 13.16 -1.53
CA ASP A 291 14.08 13.21 -0.31
C ASP A 291 14.06 11.86 0.42
N LEU A 292 12.90 11.19 0.44
CA LEU A 292 12.77 9.83 0.98
C LEU A 292 13.57 8.82 0.15
N ASN A 293 13.60 9.00 -1.18
CA ASN A 293 14.43 8.24 -2.11
C ASN A 293 15.95 8.44 -1.90
N VAL A 294 16.40 9.55 -1.30
CA VAL A 294 17.81 9.69 -0.88
C VAL A 294 18.10 8.77 0.30
N PHE A 295 17.19 8.71 1.29
CA PHE A 295 17.34 7.81 2.43
C PHE A 295 17.17 6.32 2.05
N LEU A 296 16.29 6.00 1.08
CA LEU A 296 16.19 4.65 0.53
C LEU A 296 17.51 4.17 -0.09
N ARG A 297 18.17 5.02 -0.91
CA ARG A 297 19.49 4.70 -1.48
C ARG A 297 20.53 4.43 -0.38
N LYS A 298 20.56 5.25 0.68
CA LYS A 298 21.43 5.05 1.86
C LYS A 298 21.14 3.73 2.58
N THR A 299 19.86 3.38 2.71
CA THR A 299 19.42 2.10 3.30
C THR A 299 19.91 0.91 2.46
N ILE A 300 19.72 0.95 1.14
CA ILE A 300 20.17 -0.11 0.22
C ILE A 300 21.70 -0.24 0.26
N GLU A 301 22.44 0.87 0.18
CA GLU A 301 23.91 0.92 0.27
C GLU A 301 24.48 0.37 1.59
N THR A 302 23.67 0.34 2.66
CA THR A 302 24.08 -0.14 3.99
C THR A 302 23.69 -1.60 4.23
N TYR A 303 22.50 -2.01 3.78
CA TYR A 303 21.85 -3.24 4.22
C TYR A 303 21.66 -4.29 3.12
N ALA A 304 21.62 -3.90 1.84
CA ALA A 304 21.57 -4.86 0.74
C ALA A 304 22.98 -5.34 0.35
N SER A 305 23.06 -6.53 -0.22
CA SER A 305 24.27 -7.08 -0.85
C SER A 305 24.30 -6.86 -2.36
N ILE A 306 23.23 -6.29 -2.92
CA ILE A 306 23.04 -5.95 -4.34
C ILE A 306 22.94 -4.43 -4.53
N LYS A 307 23.14 -3.95 -5.77
CA LYS A 307 23.16 -2.52 -6.08
C LYS A 307 21.76 -1.96 -6.32
N TRP A 308 21.56 -0.67 -6.06
CA TRP A 308 20.42 0.05 -6.60
C TRP A 308 20.69 0.62 -8.01
N VAL A 309 19.62 0.85 -8.75
CA VAL A 309 19.59 1.59 -10.03
C VAL A 309 18.33 2.46 -10.07
N ASP A 310 18.35 3.59 -10.78
CA ASP A 310 17.14 4.41 -10.95
C ASP A 310 16.26 3.85 -12.08
N THR A 311 14.94 3.89 -11.89
CA THR A 311 13.95 3.56 -12.92
C THR A 311 12.75 4.51 -12.90
N LYS A 312 11.80 4.29 -13.81
CA LYS A 312 10.50 4.98 -13.87
C LYS A 312 9.41 3.99 -14.21
N CYS A 313 8.29 4.08 -13.52
CA CYS A 313 7.12 3.25 -13.84
C CYS A 313 6.02 4.02 -14.57
N GLY A 314 5.87 5.33 -14.29
CA GLY A 314 4.75 6.12 -14.78
C GLY A 314 3.57 6.16 -13.82
N TYR A 315 2.40 6.52 -14.35
CA TYR A 315 1.25 6.96 -13.57
C TYR A 315 0.55 5.81 -12.83
N SER A 316 0.36 5.94 -11.52
CA SER A 316 -0.40 4.99 -10.68
C SER A 316 0.03 3.54 -10.83
N CYS A 317 1.35 3.33 -10.76
CA CYS A 317 1.97 2.03 -11.01
C CYS A 317 1.69 0.98 -9.93
N SER A 318 1.52 1.41 -8.67
CA SER A 318 1.24 0.57 -7.50
C SER A 318 0.77 1.44 -6.32
N ASP A 319 0.42 0.84 -5.17
CA ASP A 319 -0.26 1.47 -4.03
C ASP A 319 0.47 2.67 -3.39
N HIS A 320 1.79 2.81 -3.59
CA HIS A 320 2.54 4.04 -3.26
C HIS A 320 1.87 5.32 -3.84
N ALA A 321 1.21 5.19 -4.98
CA ALA A 321 0.53 6.29 -5.67
C ALA A 321 -0.75 6.76 -4.97
N ALA A 322 -1.33 5.98 -4.03
CA ALA A 322 -2.41 6.44 -3.15
C ALA A 322 -1.87 7.35 -2.03
N TRP A 323 -0.73 6.98 -1.44
CA TRP A 323 -0.02 7.77 -0.43
C TRP A 323 0.52 9.08 -1.01
N ASN A 324 1.19 9.03 -2.16
CA ASN A 324 1.68 10.22 -2.86
C ASN A 324 0.53 11.17 -3.26
N ASP A 325 -0.63 10.63 -3.67
CA ASP A 325 -1.83 11.44 -3.97
C ASP A 325 -2.39 12.18 -2.76
N ALA A 326 -2.14 11.69 -1.55
CA ALA A 326 -2.48 12.34 -0.28
C ALA A 326 -1.40 13.31 0.23
N GLY A 327 -0.33 13.54 -0.55
CA GLY A 327 0.83 14.33 -0.13
C GLY A 327 1.69 13.65 0.94
N ILE A 328 1.47 12.36 1.20
CA ILE A 328 2.24 11.57 2.17
C ILE A 328 3.48 11.03 1.46
N PRO A 329 4.70 11.24 1.98
CA PRO A 329 5.93 10.77 1.35
C PRO A 329 5.94 9.25 1.17
N ALA A 330 6.04 8.79 -0.08
CA ALA A 330 6.11 7.38 -0.43
C ALA A 330 7.39 7.06 -1.22
N VAL A 331 7.88 5.82 -1.12
CA VAL A 331 8.91 5.25 -2.01
C VAL A 331 8.49 3.89 -2.53
N PHE A 332 9.01 3.54 -3.70
CA PHE A 332 8.75 2.29 -4.38
C PHE A 332 10.04 1.73 -5.02
N PRO A 333 10.84 0.96 -4.26
CA PRO A 333 11.80 0.02 -4.82
C PRO A 333 11.10 -1.20 -5.41
N PHE A 334 11.64 -1.69 -6.52
CA PHE A 334 11.06 -2.73 -7.37
C PHE A 334 12.18 -3.61 -7.94
N GLU A 335 11.91 -4.87 -8.29
CA GLU A 335 12.92 -5.89 -8.59
C GLU A 335 13.94 -5.55 -9.70
N ALA A 336 13.51 -4.87 -10.76
CA ALA A 336 14.28 -4.73 -12.00
C ALA A 336 13.95 -3.41 -12.72
N PRO A 337 14.85 -2.86 -13.55
CA PRO A 337 14.51 -1.71 -14.39
C PRO A 337 13.25 -1.99 -15.23
N MET A 338 12.32 -1.04 -15.30
CA MET A 338 11.06 -1.27 -16.01
C MET A 338 11.29 -1.70 -17.46
N GLY A 339 10.62 -2.79 -17.84
CA GLY A 339 10.89 -3.52 -19.09
C GLY A 339 11.82 -4.75 -18.94
N ARG A 340 12.48 -4.94 -17.80
CA ARG A 340 13.26 -6.15 -17.43
C ARG A 340 12.63 -6.98 -16.30
N HIS A 341 11.52 -6.54 -15.72
CA HIS A 341 10.74 -7.32 -14.75
C HIS A 341 10.21 -8.66 -15.30
N ASN A 342 9.69 -9.50 -14.40
CA ASN A 342 8.98 -10.74 -14.70
C ASN A 342 7.93 -10.53 -15.82
N ARG A 343 7.91 -11.45 -16.79
CA ARG A 343 7.02 -11.39 -17.98
C ARG A 343 5.87 -12.39 -17.95
N ASP A 344 5.70 -13.05 -16.81
CA ASP A 344 4.63 -14.01 -16.55
C ASP A 344 3.60 -13.48 -15.54
N ILE A 345 3.78 -12.25 -15.04
CA ILE A 345 2.85 -11.46 -14.20
C ILE A 345 1.41 -11.42 -14.75
N HIS A 346 0.46 -11.13 -13.87
CA HIS A 346 -0.99 -11.12 -14.16
C HIS A 346 -1.50 -12.38 -14.92
N SER A 347 -0.91 -13.57 -14.70
CA SER A 347 -1.23 -14.79 -15.46
C SER A 347 -1.11 -16.09 -14.67
N ASP A 348 -1.55 -17.21 -15.25
CA ASP A 348 -1.46 -18.56 -14.67
C ASP A 348 -0.03 -19.08 -14.54
N ARG A 349 0.92 -18.38 -15.17
CA ARG A 349 2.34 -18.73 -15.26
C ARG A 349 3.22 -17.98 -14.26
N ASP A 350 2.75 -16.97 -13.54
CA ASP A 350 3.54 -16.45 -12.42
C ASP A 350 3.51 -17.45 -11.26
N THR A 351 4.64 -18.08 -10.96
CA THR A 351 4.70 -19.30 -10.14
C THR A 351 5.93 -19.37 -9.24
N VAL A 352 5.77 -20.00 -8.06
CA VAL A 352 6.74 -20.01 -6.93
C VAL A 352 8.07 -20.71 -7.26
N ASP A 353 8.15 -21.44 -8.36
CA ASP A 353 9.39 -22.01 -8.91
C ASP A 353 10.28 -20.98 -9.64
N LYS A 354 9.75 -19.79 -9.96
CA LYS A 354 10.46 -18.70 -10.64
C LYS A 354 11.00 -17.62 -9.70
N VAL A 355 10.51 -17.60 -8.45
CA VAL A 355 10.90 -16.62 -7.44
C VAL A 355 12.27 -16.95 -6.85
N ASP A 356 13.23 -16.05 -7.03
CA ASP A 356 14.51 -16.01 -6.35
C ASP A 356 14.35 -15.41 -4.94
N PHE A 357 14.18 -16.31 -3.97
CA PHE A 357 14.12 -15.96 -2.54
C PHE A 357 15.41 -15.31 -2.01
N GLY A 358 16.52 -15.37 -2.76
CA GLY A 358 17.71 -14.55 -2.53
C GLY A 358 17.43 -13.07 -2.81
N HIS A 359 16.80 -12.76 -3.95
CA HIS A 359 16.39 -11.40 -4.32
C HIS A 359 15.35 -10.86 -3.32
N THR A 360 14.31 -11.64 -3.00
CA THR A 360 13.30 -11.33 -1.97
C THR A 360 13.94 -11.06 -0.59
N ALA A 361 15.01 -11.79 -0.25
CA ALA A 361 15.75 -11.54 1.00
C ALA A 361 16.47 -10.18 0.98
N GLU A 362 17.00 -9.71 -0.16
CA GLU A 362 17.60 -8.36 -0.25
C GLU A 362 16.55 -7.26 -0.01
N PHE A 363 15.34 -7.39 -0.55
CA PHE A 363 14.23 -6.48 -0.23
C PHE A 363 13.88 -6.53 1.26
N THR A 364 13.79 -7.72 1.84
CA THR A 364 13.54 -7.92 3.29
C THR A 364 14.59 -7.23 4.16
N LYS A 365 15.88 -7.25 3.78
CA LYS A 365 16.96 -6.51 4.47
C LYS A 365 16.72 -5.01 4.44
N VAL A 366 16.33 -4.46 3.29
CA VAL A 366 16.11 -3.02 3.11
C VAL A 366 14.87 -2.55 3.86
N VAL A 367 13.78 -3.33 3.84
CA VAL A 367 12.59 -3.09 4.68
C VAL A 367 12.97 -3.05 6.16
N LEU A 368 13.76 -4.02 6.65
CA LEU A 368 14.22 -4.03 8.05
C LEU A 368 15.13 -2.84 8.41
N GLY A 369 16.09 -2.52 7.54
CA GLY A 369 16.96 -1.35 7.72
C GLY A 369 16.15 -0.05 7.79
N PHE A 370 15.28 0.19 6.81
CA PHE A 370 14.45 1.39 6.76
C PHE A 370 13.52 1.49 7.98
N ALA A 371 12.91 0.36 8.39
CA ALA A 371 12.03 0.27 9.55
C ALA A 371 12.71 0.69 10.85
N VAL A 372 13.88 0.10 11.16
CA VAL A 372 14.58 0.38 12.42
C VAL A 372 15.15 1.79 12.43
N GLU A 373 15.81 2.22 11.35
CA GLU A 373 16.43 3.55 11.25
C GLU A 373 15.37 4.67 11.38
N MET A 374 14.32 4.62 10.56
CA MET A 374 13.27 5.64 10.55
C MET A 374 12.39 5.62 11.80
N SER A 375 12.29 4.47 12.47
CA SER A 375 11.52 4.33 13.71
C SER A 375 12.29 4.78 14.95
N LEU A 376 13.62 4.77 14.91
CA LEU A 376 14.48 5.23 16.01
C LEU A 376 15.03 6.67 15.81
N ALA A 377 14.97 7.17 14.58
CA ALA A 377 15.39 8.51 14.17
C ALA A 377 14.81 9.63 15.05
N LYS A 378 15.67 10.61 15.38
CA LYS A 378 15.32 11.86 16.07
C LYS A 378 15.62 13.01 15.12
N VAL A 379 14.59 13.44 14.40
CA VAL A 379 14.61 14.40 13.28
C VAL A 379 13.91 15.71 13.63
#